data_AF-A0A7J7UHL5-F1
#
_entry.id   AF-A0A7J7UHL5-F1
#
_cell.length_a   1.000
_cell.length_b   1.000
_cell.length_c   1.000
_cell.angle_alpha   90.00
_cell.angle_beta   90.00
_cell.angle_gamma   90.00
#
_symmetry.space_group_name_H-M   'P 1'
#
loop_
_entity.id
_entity.type
_entity.pdbx_description
1 polymer ?
#
loop_
_entity_poly.entity_id
_entity_poly.type
_entity_poly.pdbx_seq_one_letter_code
_entity_poly.pdbx_strand_id
1 'polypeptide(L)'
;MKCPGQKCLYTCQIKDGGAQPQFEIVPEDDPQNAIVSSSANACHAELLKAISATTGKLMSNLLPSGADFFGFSHPTIHNLIQSCPGARKCVNYQWVKYDVCRPGDGQLPQGPLENDAAISFEAFQRQTFDEDHSDPILQGSLDLPELQPTAFVSYPPMFLADEPLVEDHLQHLKSPSQCSPAHSSD
;
A
#
# COMPACT_ATOMS: atom_id res chain seq x y z
N MET A 1 -6.27 4.91 15.72
CA MET A 1 -4.96 4.29 15.33
C MET A 1 -4.45 3.25 16.34
N LYS A 2 -4.84 3.35 17.61
CA LYS A 2 -4.31 2.50 18.69
C LYS A 2 -4.65 1.02 18.55
N CYS A 3 -5.84 0.73 18.03
CA CYS A 3 -6.38 -0.61 17.88
C CYS A 3 -6.70 -0.90 16.41
N PRO A 4 -5.74 -1.37 15.58
CA PRO A 4 -5.95 -1.55 14.13
C PRO A 4 -7.03 -2.58 13.78
N GLY A 5 -7.37 -3.48 14.70
CA GLY A 5 -8.49 -4.43 14.55
C GLY A 5 -9.87 -3.84 14.81
N GLN A 6 -9.99 -2.55 15.13
CA GLN A 6 -11.27 -1.89 15.45
C GLN A 6 -11.44 -0.61 14.62
N LYS A 7 -12.70 -0.33 14.22
CA LYS A 7 -13.06 0.96 13.59
C LYS A 7 -13.12 2.04 14.68
N CYS A 8 -12.61 3.22 14.35
CA CYS A 8 -12.87 4.46 15.08
C CYS A 8 -13.21 5.57 14.08
N LEU A 9 -13.79 6.67 14.56
CA LEU A 9 -14.04 7.85 13.75
C LEU A 9 -12.76 8.69 13.64
N TYR A 10 -12.57 9.27 12.46
CA TYR A 10 -11.51 10.22 12.19
C TYR A 10 -12.13 11.55 11.75
N THR A 11 -11.83 12.61 12.49
CA THR A 11 -12.25 13.96 12.13
C THR A 11 -11.19 14.58 11.21
N CYS A 12 -11.57 14.82 9.95
CA CYS A 12 -10.72 15.46 8.96
C CYS A 12 -10.99 16.97 8.87
N GLN A 13 -9.96 17.80 8.90
CA GLN A 13 -10.09 19.26 8.85
C GLN A 13 -9.12 19.89 7.85
N ILE A 14 -9.57 20.97 7.21
CA ILE A 14 -8.73 21.84 6.39
C ILE A 14 -8.71 23.21 7.07
N LYS A 15 -7.54 23.62 7.56
CA LYS A 15 -7.30 24.87 8.27
C LYS A 15 -6.50 25.84 7.40
N ASP A 16 -6.57 27.12 7.76
CA ASP A 16 -5.72 28.14 7.15
C ASP A 16 -4.28 27.99 7.66
N GLY A 17 -3.37 27.58 6.76
CA GLY A 17 -1.94 27.45 7.02
C GLY A 17 -1.12 28.65 6.52
N GLY A 18 -1.77 29.76 6.14
CA GLY A 18 -1.14 30.94 5.57
C GLY A 18 -0.91 30.81 4.06
N ALA A 19 0.29 30.39 3.65
CA ALA A 19 0.64 30.30 2.23
C ALA A 19 -0.05 29.13 1.50
N GLN A 20 -0.39 28.07 2.23
CA GLN A 20 -1.06 26.88 1.72
C GLN A 20 -1.98 26.31 2.81
N PRO A 21 -3.02 25.53 2.45
CA PRO A 21 -3.89 24.89 3.43
C PRO A 21 -3.11 23.93 4.34
N GLN A 22 -3.57 23.83 5.59
CA GLN A 22 -3.12 22.83 6.54
C GLN A 22 -4.20 21.74 6.66
N PHE A 23 -3.81 20.50 6.42
CA PHE A 23 -4.70 19.34 6.55
C PHE A 23 -4.44 18.65 7.88
N GLU A 24 -5.50 18.20 8.54
CA GLU A 24 -5.43 17.52 9.83
C GLU A 24 -6.38 16.31 9.86
N ILE A 25 -5.89 15.18 10.36
CA ILE A 25 -6.69 13.99 10.71
C ILE A 25 -6.57 13.78 12.21
N VAL A 26 -7.69 13.81 12.93
CA VAL A 26 -7.75 13.56 14.37
C VAL A 26 -8.50 12.25 14.64
N PRO A 27 -7.87 11.22 15.23
CA PRO A 27 -8.56 10.03 15.68
C PRO A 27 -9.40 10.34 16.92
N GLU A 28 -10.68 9.96 16.94
CA GLU A 28 -11.52 10.12 18.14
C GLU A 28 -11.09 9.17 19.28
N ASP A 29 -10.42 8.05 18.97
CA ASP A 29 -9.85 7.11 19.95
C ASP A 29 -8.51 7.59 20.56
N ASP A 30 -7.87 8.58 19.92
CA ASP A 30 -6.60 9.15 20.34
C ASP A 30 -6.41 10.61 19.89
N PRO A 31 -7.17 11.57 20.47
CA PRO A 31 -7.14 12.96 20.00
C PRO A 31 -5.80 13.66 20.16
N GLN A 32 -4.87 13.12 20.96
CA GLN A 32 -3.52 13.68 21.15
C GLN A 32 -2.57 13.35 20.00
N ASN A 33 -2.92 12.37 19.16
CA ASN A 33 -2.08 11.91 18.06
C ASN A 33 -2.67 12.36 16.72
N ALA A 34 -2.90 13.67 16.61
CA ALA A 34 -3.38 14.30 15.38
C ALA A 34 -2.27 14.31 14.32
N ILE A 35 -2.65 13.97 13.08
CA ILE A 35 -1.74 13.97 11.94
C ILE A 35 -1.96 15.25 11.16
N VAL A 36 -0.92 16.08 11.07
CA VAL A 36 -0.97 17.39 10.39
C VAL A 36 0.00 17.40 9.22
N SER A 37 -0.46 17.86 8.05
CA SER A 37 0.37 17.96 6.84
C SER A 37 -0.09 19.07 5.89
N SER A 38 0.63 19.25 4.79
CA SER A 38 0.34 20.25 3.74
C SER A 38 -0.59 19.74 2.63
N SER A 39 -0.93 18.45 2.63
CA SER A 39 -1.90 17.88 1.69
C SER A 39 -2.68 16.72 2.31
N ALA A 40 -3.89 16.46 1.82
CA ALA A 40 -4.72 15.34 2.25
C ALA A 40 -4.02 13.99 2.04
N ASN A 41 -3.33 13.81 0.90
CA ASN A 41 -2.59 12.57 0.61
C ASN A 41 -1.44 12.36 1.60
N ALA A 42 -0.73 13.42 2.00
CA ALA A 42 0.34 13.30 2.98
C ALA A 42 -0.20 12.93 4.38
N CYS A 43 -1.33 13.50 4.80
CA CYS A 43 -2.01 13.08 6.03
C CYS A 43 -2.42 11.60 5.97
N HIS A 44 -3.03 11.18 4.87
CA HIS A 44 -3.49 9.79 4.71
C HIS A 44 -2.32 8.80 4.62
N ALA A 45 -1.21 9.17 3.98
CA ALA A 45 0.01 8.37 3.97
C ALA A 45 0.59 8.15 5.38
N GLU A 46 0.66 9.21 6.20
CA GLU A 46 1.12 9.07 7.60
C GLU A 46 0.14 8.26 8.45
N LEU A 47 -1.18 8.33 8.18
CA LEU A 47 -2.16 7.47 8.83
C LEU A 47 -1.92 5.99 8.51
N LEU A 48 -1.75 5.65 7.23
CA LEU A 48 -1.44 4.27 6.81
C LEU A 48 -0.15 3.78 7.45
N LYS A 49 0.90 4.62 7.47
CA LYS A 49 2.18 4.30 8.10
C LYS A 49 2.04 4.06 9.62
N ALA A 50 1.24 4.86 10.32
CA ALA A 50 0.97 4.66 11.74
C ALA A 50 0.23 3.34 12.00
N ILE A 51 -0.79 3.03 11.19
CA ILE A 51 -1.53 1.75 11.27
C ILE A 51 -0.60 0.56 10.98
N SER A 52 0.28 0.66 9.97
CA SER A 52 1.28 -0.38 9.65
C SER A 52 2.21 -0.64 10.83
N ALA A 53 2.70 0.43 11.46
CA ALA A 53 3.59 0.34 12.61
C ALA A 53 2.91 -0.35 13.80
N THR A 54 1.63 -0.06 14.06
CA THR A 54 0.86 -0.71 15.14
C THR A 54 0.49 -2.15 14.83
N THR A 55 0.22 -2.46 13.55
CA THR A 55 -0.15 -3.83 13.12
C THR A 55 1.08 -4.74 12.99
N GLY A 56 2.28 -4.18 12.85
CA GLY A 56 3.50 -4.93 12.56
C GLY A 56 3.55 -5.50 11.13
N LYS A 57 2.63 -5.06 10.25
CA LYS A 57 2.56 -5.45 8.84
C LYS A 57 2.79 -4.23 7.95
N LEU A 58 3.72 -4.36 7.01
CA LEU A 58 4.07 -3.31 6.08
C LEU A 58 3.02 -3.22 4.96
N MET A 59 2.33 -2.08 4.86
CA MET A 59 1.29 -1.85 3.84
C MET A 59 1.84 -1.09 2.62
N SER A 60 2.94 -1.57 2.02
CA SER A 60 3.61 -0.88 0.90
C SER A 60 2.80 -0.82 -0.39
N ASN A 61 1.78 -1.66 -0.52
CA ASN A 61 0.92 -1.74 -1.69
C ASN A 61 -0.29 -0.78 -1.60
N LEU A 62 -0.54 -0.15 -0.45
CA LEU A 62 -1.62 0.81 -0.30
C LEU A 62 -1.17 2.20 -0.76
N LEU A 63 -1.90 2.74 -1.73
CA LEU A 63 -1.68 4.08 -2.23
C LEU A 63 -2.50 5.08 -1.40
N PRO A 64 -1.94 6.24 -1.03
CA PRO A 64 -2.70 7.26 -0.33
C PRO A 64 -3.83 7.80 -1.21
N SER A 65 -5.07 7.76 -0.71
CA SER A 65 -6.22 8.41 -1.32
C SER A 65 -6.84 9.42 -0.35
N GLY A 66 -6.08 10.48 -0.09
CA GLY A 66 -6.44 11.49 0.90
C GLY A 66 -7.68 12.30 0.52
N ALA A 67 -7.89 12.58 -0.77
CA ALA A 67 -9.08 13.30 -1.21
C ALA A 67 -10.38 12.50 -0.95
N ASP A 68 -10.32 11.18 -1.15
CA ASP A 68 -11.39 10.25 -0.84
C ASP A 68 -11.58 10.09 0.67
N PHE A 69 -10.48 9.95 1.41
CA PHE A 69 -10.52 9.83 2.87
C PHE A 69 -11.09 11.09 3.54
N PHE A 70 -10.74 12.29 3.06
CA PHE A 70 -11.32 13.55 3.52
C PHE A 70 -12.74 13.78 2.97
N GLY A 71 -13.17 13.02 1.97
CA GLY A 71 -14.50 13.06 1.38
C GLY A 71 -14.77 14.22 0.42
N PHE A 72 -13.82 15.14 0.18
CA PHE A 72 -14.05 16.26 -0.73
C PHE A 72 -13.98 15.88 -2.22
N SER A 73 -13.50 14.68 -2.55
CA SER A 73 -13.66 14.09 -3.89
C SER A 73 -15.07 13.56 -4.14
N HIS A 74 -15.87 13.33 -3.08
CA HIS A 74 -17.23 12.81 -3.22
C HIS A 74 -18.05 13.76 -4.11
N PRO A 75 -18.71 13.28 -5.19
CA PRO A 75 -19.32 14.15 -6.21
C PRO A 75 -20.24 15.23 -5.64
N THR A 76 -21.06 14.87 -4.65
CA THR A 76 -21.93 15.81 -3.94
C THR A 76 -21.14 16.89 -3.19
N ILE A 77 -20.12 16.51 -2.41
CA ILE A 77 -19.31 17.46 -1.63
C ILE A 77 -18.51 18.36 -2.57
N HIS A 78 -17.92 17.78 -3.62
CA HIS A 78 -17.20 18.53 -4.64
C HIS A 78 -18.08 19.61 -5.29
N ASN A 79 -19.32 19.26 -5.66
CA ASN A 79 -20.29 20.20 -6.22
C ASN A 79 -20.73 21.29 -5.22
N LEU A 80 -20.86 20.91 -3.94
CA LEU A 80 -21.16 21.89 -2.87
C LEU A 80 -20.02 22.90 -2.71
N ILE A 81 -18.76 22.44 -2.73
CA ILE A 81 -17.57 23.30 -2.66
C ILE A 81 -17.52 24.27 -3.86
N GLN A 82 -17.82 23.79 -5.07
CA GLN A 82 -17.92 24.64 -6.28
C GLN A 82 -18.98 25.74 -6.18
N SER A 83 -20.00 25.51 -5.37
CA SER A 83 -21.13 26.42 -5.17
C SER A 83 -20.86 27.45 -4.08
N CYS A 84 -19.76 27.34 -3.33
CA CYS A 84 -19.41 28.30 -2.28
C CYS A 84 -19.05 29.69 -2.85
N PRO A 85 -19.36 30.78 -2.11
CA PRO A 85 -18.90 32.11 -2.46
C PRO A 85 -17.37 32.15 -2.60
N GLY A 86 -16.88 32.78 -3.66
CA GLY A 86 -15.45 32.90 -3.92
C GLY A 86 -14.83 31.76 -4.73
N ALA A 87 -15.53 30.63 -4.97
CA ALA A 87 -15.01 29.54 -5.81
C ALA A 87 -14.62 30.01 -7.23
N ARG A 88 -15.36 30.97 -7.79
CA ARG A 88 -15.06 31.61 -9.08
C ARG A 88 -13.74 32.41 -9.11
N LYS A 89 -13.15 32.72 -7.95
CA LYS A 89 -11.86 33.43 -7.84
C LYS A 89 -10.66 32.48 -7.93
N CYS A 90 -10.87 31.17 -7.82
CA CYS A 90 -9.82 30.17 -7.97
C CYS A 90 -9.50 29.98 -9.46
N VAL A 91 -8.61 30.81 -10.00
CA VAL A 91 -8.34 30.89 -11.46
C VAL A 91 -7.82 29.58 -12.08
N ASN A 92 -7.17 28.73 -11.28
CA ASN A 92 -6.62 27.45 -11.71
C ASN A 92 -7.56 26.26 -11.44
N TYR A 93 -8.74 26.51 -10.88
CA TYR A 93 -9.69 25.47 -10.54
C TYR A 93 -10.41 24.94 -11.79
N GLN A 94 -10.40 23.62 -11.97
CA GLN A 94 -11.09 22.94 -13.07
C GLN A 94 -12.53 22.63 -12.68
N TRP A 95 -13.49 23.23 -13.41
CA TRP A 95 -14.91 23.06 -13.16
C TRP A 95 -15.40 21.70 -13.66
N VAL A 96 -16.06 20.96 -12.77
CA VAL A 96 -16.64 19.64 -13.04
C VAL A 96 -18.16 19.74 -12.98
N LYS A 97 -18.86 19.13 -13.94
CA LYS A 97 -20.32 19.05 -13.92
C LYS A 97 -20.77 17.98 -12.92
N TYR A 98 -21.80 18.30 -12.15
CA TYR A 98 -22.45 17.34 -11.28
C TYR A 98 -23.64 16.71 -12.01
N ASP A 99 -23.51 15.43 -12.33
CA ASP A 99 -24.62 14.62 -12.85
C ASP A 99 -25.22 13.81 -11.70
N VAL A 100 -26.46 14.13 -11.35
CA VAL A 100 -27.23 13.36 -10.36
C VAL A 100 -27.59 12.03 -11.00
N CYS A 101 -27.12 10.92 -10.43
CA CYS A 101 -27.59 9.60 -10.84
C CYS A 101 -29.11 9.54 -10.67
N ARG A 102 -29.81 9.33 -11.79
CA ARG A 102 -31.26 9.23 -11.78
C ARG A 102 -31.63 7.88 -11.13
N PRO A 103 -32.67 7.81 -10.28
CA PRO A 103 -33.08 6.57 -9.60
C PRO A 103 -33.59 5.40 -10.48
N GLY A 104 -33.19 5.33 -11.76
CA GLY A 104 -33.55 4.27 -12.71
C GLY A 104 -32.39 3.77 -13.57
N ASP A 105 -31.21 4.40 -13.49
CA ASP A 105 -29.99 3.89 -14.11
C ASP A 105 -29.34 2.94 -13.08
N GLY A 106 -29.51 1.64 -13.29
CA GLY A 106 -29.22 0.59 -12.31
C GLY A 106 -27.86 0.74 -11.64
N GLN A 107 -27.86 0.62 -10.32
CA GLN A 107 -26.71 0.65 -9.40
C GLN A 107 -25.78 1.84 -9.66
N LEU A 108 -25.74 2.81 -8.72
CA LEU A 108 -24.47 3.53 -8.50
C LEU A 108 -23.39 2.43 -8.50
N PRO A 109 -22.35 2.47 -9.33
CA PRO A 109 -21.29 1.48 -9.18
C PRO A 109 -20.87 1.59 -7.72
N GLN A 110 -21.21 0.57 -6.93
CA GLN A 110 -20.72 0.40 -5.57
C GLN A 110 -19.21 0.36 -5.76
N GLY A 111 -18.61 1.52 -5.60
CA GLY A 111 -17.49 1.92 -6.44
C GLY A 111 -16.22 1.14 -6.10
N PRO A 112 -15.16 1.31 -6.92
CA PRO A 112 -13.80 0.86 -6.59
C PRO A 112 -13.37 1.21 -5.15
N LEU A 113 -13.92 2.30 -4.60
CA LEU A 113 -13.69 2.82 -3.26
C LEU A 113 -14.02 1.84 -2.12
N GLU A 114 -15.11 1.06 -2.21
CA GLU A 114 -15.49 0.13 -1.12
C GLU A 114 -14.52 -1.06 -1.01
N ASN A 115 -13.83 -1.38 -2.11
CA ASN A 115 -12.81 -2.42 -2.17
C ASN A 115 -11.38 -1.89 -1.97
N ASP A 116 -11.20 -0.57 -1.82
CA ASP A 116 -9.89 0.02 -1.56
C ASP A 116 -9.51 -0.16 -0.08
N ALA A 117 -8.54 -1.03 0.19
CA ALA A 117 -8.04 -1.30 1.53
C ALA A 117 -7.37 -0.09 2.20
N ALA A 118 -7.01 0.96 1.46
CA ALA A 118 -6.46 2.18 2.03
C ALA A 118 -7.50 3.03 2.79
N ILE A 119 -8.79 2.85 2.51
CA ILE A 119 -9.87 3.65 3.10
C ILE A 119 -11.07 2.81 3.60
N SER A 120 -11.20 1.57 3.14
CA SER A 120 -12.25 0.64 3.56
C SER A 120 -11.70 -0.33 4.59
N PHE A 121 -12.24 -0.27 5.81
CA PHE A 121 -11.84 -1.17 6.88
C PHE A 121 -12.16 -2.64 6.58
N GLU A 122 -13.24 -2.93 5.84
CA GLU A 122 -13.58 -4.30 5.45
C GLU A 122 -12.61 -4.86 4.40
N ALA A 123 -12.17 -4.04 3.45
CA ALA A 123 -11.11 -4.42 2.52
C ALA A 123 -9.76 -4.57 3.25
N PHE A 124 -9.43 -3.64 4.16
CA PHE A 124 -8.25 -3.71 5.01
C PHE A 124 -8.22 -4.98 5.87
N GLN A 125 -9.34 -5.36 6.50
CA GLN A 125 -9.41 -6.57 7.32
C GLN A 125 -9.18 -7.83 6.50
N ARG A 126 -9.83 -7.97 5.34
CA ARG A 126 -9.62 -9.11 4.43
C ARG A 126 -8.16 -9.23 4.01
N GLN A 127 -7.52 -8.12 3.66
CA GLN A 127 -6.13 -8.13 3.25
C GLN A 127 -5.15 -8.40 4.41
N THR A 128 -5.48 -7.96 5.61
CA THR A 128 -4.54 -7.97 6.74
C THR A 128 -4.70 -9.20 7.63
N PHE A 129 -5.90 -9.77 7.74
CA PHE A 129 -6.21 -10.83 8.71
C PHE A 129 -6.79 -12.11 8.07
N ASP A 130 -7.30 -12.10 6.83
CA ASP A 130 -7.80 -13.33 6.16
C ASP A 130 -6.72 -14.09 5.35
N GLU A 131 -5.48 -13.59 5.28
CA GLU A 131 -4.34 -14.28 4.63
C GLU A 131 -3.79 -15.48 5.45
N ASP A 132 -4.65 -16.29 6.06
CA ASP A 132 -4.27 -17.49 6.82
C ASP A 132 -4.83 -18.79 6.21
N HIS A 133 -5.43 -18.75 5.01
CA HIS A 133 -6.04 -19.92 4.34
C HIS A 133 -5.73 -20.00 2.83
N SER A 134 -4.46 -19.96 2.45
CA SER A 134 -4.05 -20.39 1.10
C SER A 134 -2.62 -20.91 1.07
N ASP A 135 -2.36 -21.95 1.87
CA ASP A 135 -1.42 -22.96 1.43
C ASP A 135 -2.02 -23.62 0.18
N PRO A 136 -1.34 -23.64 -0.98
CA PRO A 136 -1.72 -24.54 -2.04
C PRO A 136 -1.49 -25.96 -1.52
N ILE A 137 -2.58 -26.65 -1.15
CA ILE A 137 -2.56 -28.08 -0.92
C ILE A 137 -1.95 -28.70 -2.18
N LEU A 138 -0.69 -29.15 -2.08
CA LEU A 138 -0.10 -30.04 -3.05
C LEU A 138 -0.92 -31.32 -3.04
N GLN A 139 -1.86 -31.42 -3.96
CA GLN A 139 -2.59 -32.65 -4.24
C GLN A 139 -1.68 -33.57 -5.05
N GLY A 140 -0.66 -34.10 -4.38
CA GLY A 140 0.25 -35.12 -4.87
C GLY A 140 0.19 -36.31 -3.91
N SER A 141 -0.74 -37.23 -4.16
CA SER A 141 -0.79 -38.53 -3.50
C SER A 141 0.47 -39.32 -3.88
N LEU A 142 1.49 -39.33 -3.02
CA LEU A 142 2.55 -40.34 -3.10
C LEU A 142 2.08 -41.55 -2.31
N ASP A 143 1.39 -42.44 -3.02
CA ASP A 143 1.18 -43.82 -2.61
C ASP A 143 2.56 -44.47 -2.49
N LEU A 144 2.96 -44.77 -1.26
CA LEU A 144 4.21 -45.44 -0.94
C LEU A 144 3.92 -46.95 -0.89
N PRO A 145 4.30 -47.76 -1.90
CA PRO A 145 4.16 -49.19 -1.78
C PRO A 145 5.18 -49.74 -0.78
N GLU A 146 4.62 -50.36 0.24
CA GLU A 146 5.25 -51.17 1.28
C GLU A 146 6.27 -52.16 0.70
N LEU A 147 7.53 -52.02 1.11
CA LEU A 147 8.62 -52.91 0.68
C LEU A 147 8.45 -54.30 1.31
N GLN A 148 8.06 -55.29 0.50
CA GLN A 148 8.20 -56.71 0.82
C GLN A 148 9.59 -57.23 0.40
N PRO A 149 10.20 -58.16 1.16
CA PRO A 149 11.61 -58.50 1.04
C PRO A 149 11.86 -59.64 0.03
N THR A 150 12.61 -59.41 -1.05
CA THR A 150 13.27 -60.51 -1.79
C THR A 150 14.60 -60.11 -2.45
N ALA A 151 15.55 -61.04 -2.30
CA ALA A 151 16.72 -61.34 -3.12
C ALA A 151 17.88 -60.32 -3.22
N PHE A 152 18.95 -60.69 -2.51
CA PHE A 152 20.34 -60.28 -2.66
C PHE A 152 20.79 -60.31 -4.13
N VAL A 153 21.13 -59.15 -4.70
CA VAL A 153 21.92 -59.07 -5.93
C VAL A 153 23.14 -58.21 -5.64
N SER A 154 24.29 -58.88 -5.62
CA SER A 154 25.62 -58.32 -5.41
C SER A 154 26.06 -57.54 -6.65
N TYR A 155 26.39 -56.25 -6.48
CA TYR A 155 27.17 -55.47 -7.44
C TYR A 155 28.43 -54.90 -6.75
N PRO A 156 29.59 -54.90 -7.43
CA PRO A 156 30.89 -54.67 -6.82
C PRO A 156 31.13 -53.20 -6.41
N PRO A 157 32.05 -52.93 -5.46
CA PRO A 157 32.33 -51.58 -5.00
C PRO A 157 33.20 -50.86 -6.04
N MET A 158 32.67 -49.81 -6.66
CA MET A 158 33.49 -48.85 -7.41
C MET A 158 34.03 -47.82 -6.41
N PHE A 159 35.35 -47.80 -6.31
CA PHE A 159 36.13 -46.96 -5.41
C PHE A 159 35.91 -45.47 -5.67
N LEU A 160 35.84 -44.72 -4.58
CA LEU A 160 35.80 -43.26 -4.49
C LEU A 160 37.20 -42.73 -4.82
N ALA A 161 37.33 -42.00 -5.93
CA ALA A 161 38.53 -41.25 -6.26
C ALA A 161 38.21 -39.75 -6.11
N ASP A 162 38.77 -39.15 -5.06
CA ASP A 162 38.96 -37.70 -4.92
C ASP A 162 39.91 -37.21 -6.03
N GLU A 163 39.54 -36.15 -6.74
CA GLU A 163 40.44 -35.29 -7.51
C GLU A 163 39.83 -33.87 -7.61
N PRO A 164 40.63 -32.80 -7.73
CA PRO A 164 40.48 -31.60 -6.92
C PRO A 164 40.05 -30.36 -7.72
N LEU A 165 39.70 -29.34 -6.94
CA LEU A 165 39.40 -27.96 -7.29
C LEU A 165 40.37 -27.38 -8.35
N VAL A 166 39.82 -26.92 -9.48
CA VAL A 166 40.53 -26.04 -10.43
C VAL A 166 39.81 -24.70 -10.49
N GLU A 167 40.57 -23.67 -10.14
CA GLU A 167 40.24 -22.25 -10.12
C GLU A 167 40.40 -21.67 -11.54
N ASP A 168 39.32 -21.11 -12.09
CA ASP A 168 39.36 -20.43 -13.39
C ASP A 168 38.90 -18.96 -13.27
N HIS A 169 39.90 -18.09 -13.31
CA HIS A 169 39.94 -16.79 -13.98
C HIS A 169 38.62 -16.03 -14.22
N LEU A 170 38.28 -15.11 -13.30
CA LEU A 170 37.54 -13.89 -13.67
C LEU A 170 38.48 -12.69 -13.66
N GLN A 171 39.06 -12.44 -14.83
CA GLN A 171 39.82 -11.23 -15.11
C GLN A 171 38.86 -10.04 -15.31
N HIS A 172 39.15 -8.97 -14.57
CA HIS A 172 39.21 -7.61 -15.11
C HIS A 172 37.90 -6.84 -15.39
N LEU A 173 37.38 -6.17 -14.36
CA LEU A 173 36.74 -4.85 -14.53
C LEU A 173 37.38 -3.84 -13.57
N LYS A 174 38.20 -2.99 -14.18
CA LYS A 174 38.97 -1.89 -13.59
C LYS A 174 38.05 -0.70 -13.32
N SER A 175 38.05 -0.20 -12.08
CA SER A 175 37.55 1.13 -11.73
C SER A 175 38.57 2.22 -12.10
N PRO A 176 38.12 3.43 -12.46
CA PRO A 176 38.81 4.67 -12.09
C PRO A 176 37.82 5.63 -11.41
N SER A 177 38.02 6.01 -10.15
CA SER A 177 38.86 7.10 -9.60
C SER A 177 38.25 8.51 -9.68
N GLN A 178 38.23 9.16 -8.52
CA GLN A 178 37.62 10.44 -8.15
C GLN A 178 38.17 11.67 -8.91
N CYS A 179 37.35 12.72 -9.08
CA CYS A 179 37.76 14.14 -8.91
C CYS A 179 36.54 15.09 -8.92
N SER A 180 36.54 16.09 -8.03
CA SER A 180 35.67 17.30 -8.03
C SER A 180 36.58 18.54 -8.16
N PRO A 181 36.11 19.80 -8.05
CA PRO A 181 35.00 20.52 -8.69
C PRO A 181 35.52 21.70 -9.55
N ALA A 182 34.66 22.39 -10.32
CA ALA A 182 34.96 23.74 -10.83
C ALA A 182 33.69 24.58 -11.03
N HIS A 183 33.70 25.78 -10.45
CA HIS A 183 32.77 26.88 -10.67
C HIS A 183 33.01 27.52 -12.05
N SER A 184 31.94 28.04 -12.69
CA SER A 184 32.04 29.24 -13.53
C SER A 184 30.69 29.94 -13.63
N SER A 185 30.71 31.23 -13.35
CA SER A 185 29.67 32.21 -13.65
C SER A 185 29.62 32.50 -15.15
N ASP A 186 28.45 32.89 -15.64
CA ASP A 186 28.16 34.15 -16.34
C ASP A 186 26.67 34.47 -16.17
#